data_AF-A0A5C9EQP3-F1
#
_entry.id   AF-A0A5C9EQP3-F1
#
_cell.length_a   1.000
_cell.length_b   1.000
_cell.length_c   1.000
_cell.angle_alpha   90.00
_cell.angle_beta   90.00
_cell.angle_gamma   90.00
#
_symmetry.space_group_name_H-M   'P 1'
#
loop_
_entity.id
_entity.type
_entity.pdbx_description
1 polymer ?
#
loop_
_entity_poly.entity_id
_entity_poly.type
_entity_poly.pdbx_seq_one_letter_code
_entity_poly.pdbx_strand_id
1 'polypeptide(L)'
;MSTIDYQQTFKCPTCGKIGAIYVVKMDGSQIVIKQRCPEHGGRAFKIPFLDKNLSIDFIRDGIFRCFKCGLESQAYRIDFNGPWVILQSYCPSHKDKIKTQKIWGSIYVEAASLQHTRISSSLNQNQVTPKQKVPDVDFSTLEAPKKNFSKKDKAVMNTEENIETQKTILVCPNCGSSLEGKEKFCGTCGAEMNT
;
A
#
# COMPACT_ATOMS: atom_id res chain seq x y z
N MET A 1 -10.61 -9.85 -31.36
CA MET A 1 -10.22 -9.75 -29.94
C MET A 1 -10.12 -8.28 -29.62
N SER A 2 -10.98 -7.76 -28.74
CA SER A 2 -10.88 -6.37 -28.28
C SER A 2 -9.63 -6.22 -27.43
N THR A 3 -8.69 -5.40 -27.88
CA THR A 3 -7.52 -5.01 -27.08
C THR A 3 -8.00 -4.16 -25.91
N ILE A 4 -7.74 -4.59 -24.67
CA ILE A 4 -8.10 -3.81 -23.49
C ILE A 4 -7.21 -2.57 -23.45
N ASP A 5 -7.83 -1.39 -23.50
CA ASP A 5 -7.13 -0.12 -23.33
C ASP A 5 -6.96 0.19 -21.83
N TYR A 6 -5.78 -0.14 -21.30
CA TYR A 6 -5.43 0.12 -19.91
C TYR A 6 -5.34 1.63 -19.59
N GLN A 7 -5.03 2.49 -20.56
CA GLN A 7 -5.01 3.94 -20.32
C GLN A 7 -6.39 4.47 -19.97
N GLN A 8 -7.45 3.94 -20.59
CA GLN A 8 -8.83 4.32 -20.28
C GLN A 8 -9.36 3.58 -19.05
N THR A 9 -8.96 2.32 -18.88
CA THR A 9 -9.41 1.49 -17.75
C THR A 9 -9.07 2.14 -16.40
N PHE A 10 -7.89 2.77 -16.27
CA PHE A 10 -7.46 3.44 -15.03
C PHE A 10 -7.95 4.88 -14.88
N LYS A 11 -8.60 5.46 -15.89
CA LYS A 11 -9.21 6.80 -15.82
C LYS A 11 -10.67 6.74 -15.39
N CYS A 12 -11.08 7.67 -14.54
CA CYS A 12 -12.48 7.83 -14.15
C CYS A 12 -13.35 8.03 -15.40
N PRO A 13 -14.48 7.30 -15.54
CA PRO A 13 -15.32 7.41 -16.74
C PRO A 13 -16.03 8.78 -16.82
N THR A 14 -16.16 9.49 -15.69
CA THR A 14 -16.86 10.77 -15.63
C THR A 14 -15.94 11.95 -15.92
N CYS A 15 -14.75 12.01 -15.30
CA CYS A 15 -13.83 13.15 -15.48
C CYS A 15 -12.52 12.84 -16.21
N GLY A 16 -12.27 11.59 -16.58
CA GLY A 16 -11.05 11.19 -17.29
C GLY A 16 -9.77 11.24 -16.43
N LYS A 17 -9.82 11.70 -15.17
CA LYS A 17 -8.67 11.74 -14.27
C LYS A 17 -8.35 10.34 -13.75
N ILE A 18 -7.07 10.03 -13.56
CA ILE A 18 -6.61 8.81 -12.89
C ILE A 18 -6.95 8.92 -11.41
N GLY A 19 -7.74 7.98 -10.89
CA GLY A 19 -8.05 7.89 -9.47
C GLY A 19 -6.93 7.27 -8.65
N ALA A 20 -6.95 7.51 -7.35
CA ALA A 20 -6.02 6.90 -6.42
C ALA A 20 -6.39 5.44 -6.13
N ILE A 21 -5.44 4.54 -6.22
CA ILE A 21 -5.61 3.11 -5.96
C ILE A 21 -5.38 2.85 -4.48
N TYR A 22 -6.33 2.16 -3.84
CA TYR A 22 -6.25 1.86 -2.40
C TYR A 22 -6.21 0.36 -2.11
N VAL A 23 -6.63 -0.48 -3.06
CA VAL A 23 -6.46 -1.94 -2.95
C VAL A 23 -6.02 -2.51 -4.28
N VAL A 24 -5.01 -3.38 -4.23
CA VAL A 24 -4.64 -4.28 -5.33
C VAL A 24 -4.51 -5.67 -4.75
N LYS A 25 -5.33 -6.60 -5.21
CA LYS A 25 -5.32 -7.99 -4.73
C LYS A 25 -5.29 -8.98 -5.88
N MET A 26 -4.71 -10.14 -5.63
CA MET A 26 -4.81 -11.30 -6.51
C MET A 26 -6.10 -12.06 -6.21
N ASP A 27 -6.82 -12.45 -7.26
CA ASP A 27 -8.05 -13.24 -7.19
C ASP A 27 -8.04 -14.26 -8.34
N GLY A 28 -7.43 -15.42 -8.09
CA GLY A 28 -7.14 -16.43 -9.10
C GLY A 28 -6.22 -15.89 -10.20
N SER A 29 -6.66 -15.97 -11.45
CA SER A 29 -5.95 -15.45 -12.63
C SER A 29 -6.19 -13.96 -12.90
N GLN A 30 -6.84 -13.25 -11.98
CA GLN A 30 -7.20 -11.84 -12.13
C GLN A 30 -6.59 -10.98 -11.01
N ILE A 31 -6.23 -9.76 -11.36
CA ILE A 31 -5.82 -8.70 -10.44
C ILE A 31 -7.04 -7.80 -10.22
N VAL A 32 -7.52 -7.72 -8.99
CA VAL A 32 -8.64 -6.84 -8.63
C VAL A 32 -8.08 -5.54 -8.08
N ILE A 33 -8.45 -4.45 -8.73
CA ILE A 33 -7.99 -3.10 -8.39
C ILE A 33 -9.19 -2.30 -7.90
N LYS A 34 -9.06 -1.71 -6.71
CA LYS A 34 -10.01 -0.72 -6.20
C LYS A 34 -9.39 0.66 -6.23
N GLN A 35 -10.09 1.57 -6.88
CA GLN A 35 -9.66 2.93 -7.15
C GLN A 35 -10.71 3.92 -6.65
N ARG A 36 -10.29 5.11 -6.28
CA ARG A 36 -11.17 6.21 -5.89
C ARG A 36 -10.79 7.48 -6.67
N CYS A 37 -11.76 8.00 -7.41
CA CYS A 37 -11.72 9.35 -7.95
C CYS A 37 -12.00 10.35 -6.82
N PRO A 38 -11.28 11.49 -6.76
CA PRO A 38 -11.54 12.53 -5.77
C PRO A 38 -12.94 13.13 -5.88
N GLU A 39 -13.46 13.25 -7.10
CA GLU A 39 -14.74 13.93 -7.39
C GLU A 39 -15.92 12.95 -7.50
N HIS A 40 -15.70 11.76 -8.06
CA HIS A 40 -16.78 10.84 -8.44
C HIS A 40 -16.85 9.55 -7.61
N GLY A 41 -16.01 9.41 -6.58
CA GLY A 41 -16.06 8.28 -5.66
C GLY A 41 -15.29 7.03 -6.12
N GLY A 42 -15.67 5.87 -5.56
CA GLY A 42 -14.93 4.62 -5.69
C GLY A 42 -15.42 3.71 -6.81
N ARG A 43 -14.50 2.96 -7.43
CA ARG A 43 -14.80 1.87 -8.37
C ARG A 43 -13.85 0.70 -8.19
N ALA A 44 -14.24 -0.45 -8.70
CA ALA A 44 -13.38 -1.63 -8.77
C ALA A 44 -13.44 -2.22 -10.18
N PHE A 45 -12.30 -2.72 -10.66
CA PHE A 45 -12.20 -3.42 -11.93
C PHE A 45 -11.16 -4.54 -11.83
N LYS A 46 -11.15 -5.41 -12.84
CA LYS A 46 -10.30 -6.59 -12.87
C LYS A 46 -9.41 -6.55 -14.11
N ILE A 47 -8.17 -6.99 -13.96
CA ILE A 47 -7.19 -7.12 -15.04
C ILE A 47 -6.73 -8.58 -15.09
N PRO A 48 -6.65 -9.22 -16.27
CA PRO A 48 -6.02 -10.53 -16.38
C PRO A 48 -4.57 -10.49 -15.89
N PHE A 49 -4.15 -11.47 -15.09
CA PHE A 49 -2.77 -11.54 -14.59
C PHE A 49 -1.73 -11.59 -15.72
N LEU A 50 -2.09 -12.17 -16.87
CA LEU A 50 -1.24 -12.20 -18.07
C LEU A 50 -0.85 -10.79 -18.54
N ASP A 51 -1.73 -9.80 -18.33
CA ASP A 51 -1.54 -8.41 -18.75
C ASP A 51 -0.98 -7.53 -17.63
N LYS A 52 -0.52 -8.13 -16.53
CA LYS A 52 0.09 -7.41 -15.39
C LYS A 52 1.18 -6.43 -15.85
N ASN A 53 2.09 -6.87 -16.71
CA ASN A 53 3.21 -6.05 -17.16
C ASN A 53 2.76 -4.83 -17.97
N LEU A 54 1.62 -4.91 -18.68
CA LEU A 54 1.05 -3.77 -19.41
C LEU A 54 0.35 -2.77 -18.50
N SER A 55 -0.14 -3.24 -17.35
CA SER A 55 -0.90 -2.44 -16.40
C SER A 55 -0.06 -1.84 -15.27
N ILE A 56 1.18 -2.31 -15.08
CA ILE A 56 2.01 -1.98 -13.90
C ILE A 56 2.32 -0.49 -13.78
N ASP A 57 2.56 0.21 -14.89
CA ASP A 57 2.79 1.66 -14.90
C ASP A 57 1.56 2.42 -14.40
N PHE A 58 0.36 2.02 -14.84
CA PHE A 58 -0.89 2.64 -14.38
C PHE A 58 -1.20 2.31 -12.92
N ILE A 59 -0.83 1.10 -12.47
CA ILE A 59 -0.92 0.71 -11.06
C ILE A 59 -0.01 1.61 -10.22
N ARG A 60 1.25 1.80 -10.62
CA ARG A 60 2.20 2.71 -9.95
C ARG A 60 1.62 4.12 -9.86
N ASP A 61 1.21 4.68 -11.00
CA ASP A 61 0.69 6.04 -11.08
C ASP A 61 -0.59 6.21 -10.23
N GLY A 62 -1.37 5.16 -10.03
CA GLY A 62 -2.54 5.18 -9.17
C GLY A 62 -2.23 4.99 -7.68
N ILE A 63 -1.23 4.17 -7.32
CA ILE A 63 -0.83 3.93 -5.93
C ILE A 63 -0.29 5.21 -5.30
N PHE A 64 0.52 5.98 -6.01
CA PHE A 64 1.11 7.21 -5.47
C PHE A 64 0.24 8.44 -5.73
N ARG A 65 -1.09 8.34 -5.52
CA ARG A 65 -2.01 9.48 -5.64
C ARG A 65 -2.83 9.73 -4.39
N CYS A 66 -3.11 11.00 -4.14
CA CYS A 66 -3.97 11.45 -3.06
C CYS A 66 -5.46 11.20 -3.34
N PHE A 67 -6.19 10.65 -2.37
CA PHE A 67 -7.65 10.45 -2.49
C PHE A 67 -8.48 11.74 -2.53
N LYS A 68 -7.94 12.87 -2.05
CA LYS A 68 -8.66 14.15 -1.98
C LYS A 68 -8.50 14.98 -3.25
N CYS A 69 -7.28 15.11 -3.77
CA CYS A 69 -6.99 15.96 -4.94
C CYS A 69 -6.54 15.21 -6.19
N GLY A 70 -6.19 13.92 -6.08
CA GLY A 70 -5.67 13.14 -7.21
C GLY A 70 -4.24 13.48 -7.63
N LEU A 71 -3.57 14.43 -6.97
CA LEU A 71 -2.14 14.73 -7.20
C LEU A 71 -1.24 13.62 -6.69
N GLU A 72 -0.01 13.60 -7.20
CA GLU A 72 1.03 12.67 -6.76
C GLU A 72 1.31 12.82 -5.26
N SER A 73 1.51 11.69 -4.58
CA SER A 73 1.73 11.60 -3.15
C SER A 73 2.95 10.73 -2.88
N GLN A 74 3.75 11.13 -1.89
CA GLN A 74 4.95 10.40 -1.52
C GLN A 74 4.63 9.35 -0.46
N ALA A 75 5.14 8.14 -0.63
CA ALA A 75 5.09 7.13 0.43
C ALA A 75 5.99 7.55 1.59
N TYR A 76 5.45 7.60 2.81
CA TYR A 76 6.26 7.90 4.00
C TYR A 76 6.41 6.68 4.92
N ARG A 77 5.50 5.71 4.83
CA ARG A 77 5.58 4.44 5.58
C ARG A 77 5.12 3.27 4.72
N ILE A 78 5.93 2.22 4.73
CA ILE A 78 5.70 0.98 3.97
C ILE A 78 5.93 -0.17 4.95
N ASP A 79 4.89 -0.94 5.24
CA ASP A 79 4.98 -2.14 6.08
C ASP A 79 4.61 -3.39 5.25
N PHE A 80 5.35 -4.48 5.44
CA PHE A 80 5.09 -5.76 4.77
C PHE A 80 4.42 -6.73 5.76
N ASN A 81 3.16 -7.07 5.50
CA ASN A 81 2.35 -7.97 6.30
C ASN A 81 1.97 -9.20 5.47
N GLY A 82 2.86 -10.20 5.46
CA GLY A 82 2.71 -11.40 4.64
C GLY A 82 2.70 -11.04 3.14
N PRO A 83 1.66 -11.42 2.38
CA PRO A 83 1.58 -11.10 0.95
C PRO A 83 1.16 -9.65 0.68
N TRP A 84 0.90 -8.85 1.71
CA TRP A 84 0.41 -7.49 1.58
C TRP A 84 1.48 -6.46 1.92
N VAL A 85 1.50 -5.41 1.12
CA VAL A 85 2.17 -4.15 1.43
C VAL A 85 1.11 -3.17 1.90
N ILE A 86 1.33 -2.66 3.10
CA ILE A 86 0.52 -1.64 3.74
C ILE A 86 1.25 -0.32 3.55
N LEU A 87 0.69 0.53 2.70
CA LEU A 87 1.30 1.79 2.29
C LEU A 87 0.54 2.96 2.93
N GLN A 88 1.29 3.86 3.55
CA GLN A 88 0.78 5.17 3.96
C GLN A 88 1.52 6.25 3.18
N SER A 89 0.73 7.09 2.52
CA SER A 89 1.22 8.17 1.67
C SER A 89 0.89 9.53 2.28
N TYR A 90 1.70 10.52 1.92
CA TYR A 90 1.58 11.91 2.33
C TYR A 90 1.32 12.76 1.09
N CYS A 91 0.31 13.62 1.17
CA CYS A 91 -0.01 14.54 0.08
C CYS A 91 0.71 15.89 0.32
N PRO A 92 1.56 16.37 -0.61
CA PRO A 92 2.27 17.63 -0.43
C PRO A 92 1.33 18.84 -0.36
N SER A 93 0.17 18.79 -1.02
CA SER A 93 -0.77 19.92 -1.04
C SER A 93 -1.68 20.04 0.17
N HIS A 94 -1.99 18.93 0.86
CA HIS A 94 -2.90 18.94 2.02
C HIS A 94 -2.17 18.72 3.33
N LYS A 95 -0.88 18.37 3.29
CA LYS A 95 -0.06 17.98 4.44
C LYS A 95 -0.68 16.90 5.32
N ASP A 96 -1.61 16.14 4.75
CA ASP A 96 -2.39 15.11 5.43
C ASP A 96 -1.83 13.72 5.14
N LYS A 97 -1.97 12.84 6.12
CA LYS A 97 -1.78 11.41 5.96
C LYS A 97 -2.96 10.84 5.15
N ILE A 98 -2.63 10.18 4.05
CA ILE A 98 -3.58 9.50 3.21
C ILE A 98 -3.98 8.17 3.88
N LYS A 99 -5.23 7.74 3.64
CA LYS A 99 -5.73 6.45 4.13
C LYS A 99 -4.83 5.31 3.67
N THR A 100 -4.68 4.31 4.53
CA THR A 100 -3.86 3.14 4.28
C THR A 100 -4.27 2.40 3.01
N GLN A 101 -3.29 2.11 2.16
CA GLN A 101 -3.45 1.38 0.91
C GLN A 101 -2.91 -0.03 1.10
N LYS A 102 -3.61 -1.02 0.55
CA LYS A 102 -3.28 -2.44 0.70
C LYS A 102 -3.00 -3.05 -0.66
N ILE A 103 -1.72 -3.21 -0.97
CA ILE A 103 -1.23 -3.62 -2.29
C ILE A 103 -0.62 -5.00 -2.17
N TRP A 104 -0.86 -5.87 -3.14
CA TRP A 104 -0.19 -7.18 -3.17
C TRP A 104 1.32 -6.99 -3.35
N GLY A 105 2.13 -7.68 -2.53
CA GLY A 105 3.55 -7.39 -2.39
C GLY A 105 4.36 -7.53 -3.67
N SER A 106 4.13 -8.57 -4.47
CA SER A 106 4.81 -8.73 -5.75
C SER A 106 4.46 -7.63 -6.75
N ILE A 107 3.21 -7.19 -6.79
CA ILE A 107 2.77 -6.07 -7.63
C ILE A 107 3.40 -4.76 -7.15
N TYR A 108 3.47 -4.55 -5.84
CA TYR A 108 4.09 -3.35 -5.28
C TYR A 108 5.57 -3.25 -5.63
N VAL A 109 6.32 -4.34 -5.46
CA VAL A 109 7.77 -4.36 -5.76
C VAL A 109 7.99 -3.99 -7.23
N GLU A 110 7.26 -4.59 -8.16
CA GLU A 110 7.36 -4.26 -9.58
C GLU A 110 6.98 -2.80 -9.88
N ALA A 111 5.88 -2.31 -9.30
CA ALA A 111 5.44 -0.93 -9.46
C ALA A 111 6.46 0.09 -8.90
N ALA A 112 7.11 -0.23 -7.78
CA ALA A 112 8.10 0.63 -7.15
C ALA A 112 9.46 0.61 -7.86
N SER A 113 9.89 -0.54 -8.36
CA SER A 113 11.19 -0.71 -9.05
C SER A 113 11.31 0.07 -10.37
N LEU A 114 10.19 0.44 -11.00
CA LEU A 114 10.16 1.26 -12.22
C LEU A 114 10.68 2.70 -12.02
N GLN A 115 11.09 3.08 -10.81
CA GLN A 115 11.79 4.34 -10.56
C GLN A 115 13.18 4.40 -11.21
N HIS A 116 13.86 3.27 -11.41
CA HIS A 116 15.25 3.26 -11.90
C HIS A 116 15.39 3.32 -13.43
N THR A 117 14.41 2.81 -14.19
CA THR A 117 14.50 2.73 -15.66
C THR A 117 14.19 4.04 -16.38
N ARG A 118 13.37 4.92 -15.78
CA ARG A 118 13.05 6.24 -16.38
C ARG A 118 14.21 7.24 -16.29
N ILE A 119 15.17 7.02 -15.39
CA ILE A 119 16.35 7.89 -15.23
C ILE A 119 17.44 7.54 -16.28
N SER A 120 17.55 6.27 -16.67
CA SER A 120 18.53 5.84 -17.68
C SER A 120 18.17 6.21 -19.12
N SER A 121 16.89 6.45 -19.42
CA SER A 121 16.43 6.80 -20.77
C SER A 121 16.40 8.30 -21.08
N SER A 122 16.73 9.18 -20.11
CA SER A 122 16.74 10.64 -20.28
C SER A 122 18.11 11.29 -20.07
N LEU A 123 19.20 10.52 -19.96
CA LEU A 123 20.56 11.05 -19.88
C LEU A 123 21.36 10.72 -21.15
N ASN A 124 20.99 11.41 -22.24
CA ASN A 124 21.85 11.75 -23.37
C ASN A 124 21.14 12.93 -24.07
N GLN A 125 21.51 14.19 -23.90
CA GLN A 125 22.81 14.79 -24.15
C GLN A 125 23.09 15.99 -23.22
N ASN A 126 24.35 16.07 -22.78
CA ASN A 126 25.11 17.29 -22.47
C ASN A 126 24.52 18.34 -21.50
N GLN A 127 24.98 18.31 -20.26
CA GLN A 127 25.70 19.43 -19.62
C GLN A 127 26.36 18.98 -18.31
N VAL A 128 27.68 19.16 -18.23
CA VAL A 128 28.47 18.94 -17.01
C VAL A 128 28.64 20.29 -16.29
N THR A 129 28.66 20.17 -14.95
CA THR A 129 29.25 21.04 -13.91
C THR A 129 28.34 22.06 -13.17
N PRO A 130 28.68 22.49 -11.93
CA PRO A 130 28.98 21.66 -10.73
C PRO A 130 28.43 22.24 -9.38
N LYS A 131 28.39 21.38 -8.35
CA LYS A 131 28.32 21.63 -6.88
C LYS A 131 27.00 22.17 -6.29
N GLN A 132 26.42 21.38 -5.37
CA GLN A 132 26.31 21.75 -3.95
C GLN A 132 26.10 20.52 -3.04
N LYS A 133 27.21 20.17 -2.36
CA LYS A 133 27.41 19.57 -1.03
C LYS A 133 26.22 18.85 -0.34
N VAL A 134 26.29 17.51 -0.27
CA VAL A 134 25.72 16.74 0.85
C VAL A 134 26.85 16.33 1.79
N PRO A 135 26.66 16.38 3.12
CA PRO A 135 27.68 15.98 4.09
C PRO A 135 27.92 14.47 4.03
N ASP A 136 29.20 14.10 4.11
CA ASP A 136 29.67 12.73 4.17
C ASP A 136 29.10 12.03 5.42
N VAL A 137 28.27 11.01 5.19
CA VAL A 137 28.00 9.98 6.20
C VAL A 137 28.66 8.71 5.69
N ASP A 138 29.86 8.48 6.20
CA ASP A 138 30.65 7.28 6.04
C ASP A 138 29.92 6.11 6.72
N PHE A 139 29.42 5.18 5.92
CA PHE A 139 28.84 3.92 6.40
C PHE A 139 29.81 2.77 6.12
N SER A 140 31.03 2.89 6.62
CA SER A 140 31.93 1.76 6.83
C SER A 140 31.96 1.41 8.31
N THR A 141 30.90 0.75 8.77
CA THR A 141 30.84 -0.24 9.87
C THR A 141 29.38 -0.39 10.24
N LEU A 142 28.81 -1.58 10.04
CA LEU A 142 27.87 -2.19 10.97
C LEU A 142 27.69 -3.66 10.59
N GLU A 143 28.14 -4.49 11.51
CA GLU A 143 28.25 -5.93 11.42
C GLU A 143 26.88 -6.62 11.40
N ALA A 144 26.85 -7.78 10.75
CA ALA A 144 25.69 -8.64 10.63
C ALA A 144 25.19 -9.13 12.01
N PRO A 145 23.88 -8.98 12.34
CA PRO A 145 23.28 -9.69 13.45
C PRO A 145 23.04 -11.14 13.04
N LYS A 146 23.77 -12.03 13.70
CA LYS A 146 23.71 -13.48 13.55
C LYS A 146 22.31 -14.01 13.89
N LYS A 147 21.84 -14.91 13.03
CA LYS A 147 20.69 -15.79 13.22
C LYS A 147 20.82 -16.54 14.55
N ASN A 148 19.75 -16.60 15.33
CA ASN A 148 19.51 -17.70 16.24
C ASN A 148 18.11 -18.26 16.01
N PHE A 149 18.09 -19.41 15.36
CA PHE A 149 16.95 -20.30 15.22
C PHE A 149 16.92 -21.19 16.47
N SER A 150 15.81 -21.22 17.19
CA SER A 150 15.54 -22.30 18.14
C SER A 150 14.14 -22.83 17.88
N LYS A 151 14.13 -24.09 17.41
CA LYS A 151 12.97 -24.97 17.28
C LYS A 151 12.40 -25.28 18.68
N LYS A 152 11.08 -25.46 18.77
CA LYS A 152 10.46 -26.63 19.41
C LYS A 152 8.93 -26.61 19.24
N ASP A 153 8.48 -27.46 18.33
CA ASP A 153 7.58 -28.60 18.57
C ASP A 153 6.27 -28.46 19.38
N LYS A 154 5.20 -28.91 18.69
CA LYS A 154 4.13 -29.86 19.10
C LYS A 154 2.72 -29.31 19.43
N ALA A 155 1.81 -29.66 18.51
CA ALA A 155 0.55 -30.40 18.65
C ALA A 155 -0.49 -29.98 19.71
N VAL A 156 -1.76 -29.84 19.31
CA VAL A 156 -2.86 -30.82 19.52
C VAL A 156 -4.22 -30.24 19.05
N MET A 157 -5.09 -31.17 18.65
CA MET A 157 -6.44 -31.17 18.07
C MET A 157 -7.60 -30.57 18.90
N ASN A 158 -8.65 -30.20 18.13
CA ASN A 158 -10.12 -30.29 18.33
C ASN A 158 -10.83 -29.53 19.47
N THR A 159 -11.95 -28.86 19.15
CA THR A 159 -13.35 -29.37 19.31
C THR A 159 -14.33 -28.20 19.26
N GLU A 160 -15.49 -28.45 18.63
CA GLU A 160 -16.66 -27.58 18.51
C GLU A 160 -17.31 -27.34 19.88
N GLU A 161 -17.73 -26.11 20.21
CA GLU A 161 -19.09 -25.86 20.73
C GLU A 161 -19.41 -24.36 20.91
N ASN A 162 -20.70 -24.12 20.73
CA ASN A 162 -21.49 -22.89 20.74
C ASN A 162 -21.67 -22.33 22.17
N ILE A 163 -21.36 -21.05 22.42
CA ILE A 163 -22.08 -20.25 23.44
C ILE A 163 -22.21 -18.80 22.99
N GLU A 164 -23.44 -18.40 22.71
CA GLU A 164 -23.91 -17.05 22.48
C GLU A 164 -23.82 -16.21 23.77
N THR A 165 -22.95 -15.20 23.78
CA THR A 165 -22.90 -14.18 24.83
C THR A 165 -22.84 -12.80 24.20
N GLN A 166 -23.84 -11.98 24.54
CA GLN A 166 -24.04 -10.62 24.04
C GLN A 166 -22.80 -9.77 24.34
N LYS A 167 -21.99 -9.58 23.31
CA LYS A 167 -20.74 -8.83 23.35
C LYS A 167 -21.07 -7.35 23.19
N THR A 168 -20.99 -6.59 24.27
CA THR A 168 -20.92 -5.13 24.20
C THR A 168 -19.64 -4.75 23.49
N ILE A 169 -19.75 -4.46 22.19
CA ILE A 169 -18.63 -4.05 21.34
C ILE A 169 -18.22 -2.65 21.78
N LEU A 170 -17.13 -2.56 22.53
CA LEU A 170 -16.49 -1.30 22.85
C LEU A 170 -15.69 -0.87 21.63
N VAL A 171 -15.75 0.41 21.28
CA VAL A 171 -15.03 0.94 20.12
C VAL A 171 -13.95 1.88 20.62
N CYS A 172 -12.73 1.75 20.11
CA CYS A 172 -11.64 2.65 20.49
C CYS A 172 -11.98 4.08 20.08
N PRO A 173 -11.95 5.07 21.01
CA PRO A 173 -12.27 6.46 20.68
C PRO A 173 -11.22 7.11 19.78
N ASN A 174 -9.98 6.59 19.77
CA ASN A 174 -8.89 7.16 18.99
C ASN A 174 -8.86 6.65 17.54
N CYS A 175 -9.11 5.35 17.31
CA CYS A 175 -9.00 4.76 15.96
C CYS A 175 -10.28 4.13 15.42
N GLY A 176 -11.34 4.05 16.22
CA GLY A 176 -12.62 3.46 15.80
C GLY A 176 -12.61 1.93 15.68
N SER A 177 -11.56 1.25 16.13
CA SER A 177 -11.48 -0.21 16.06
C SER A 177 -12.39 -0.86 17.10
N SER A 178 -13.13 -1.90 16.70
CA SER A 178 -13.92 -2.73 17.59
C SER A 178 -13.00 -3.50 18.54
N LEU A 179 -13.21 -3.32 19.84
CA LEU A 179 -12.49 -3.95 20.92
C LEU A 179 -13.39 -4.99 21.57
N GLU A 180 -12.80 -6.11 21.96
CA GLU A 180 -13.53 -7.23 22.52
C GLU A 180 -13.82 -7.09 24.03
N GLY A 181 -13.52 -5.91 24.57
CA GLY A 181 -13.89 -5.46 25.91
C GLY A 181 -13.00 -6.04 27.01
N LYS A 182 -12.34 -5.13 27.76
CA LYS A 182 -11.35 -5.33 28.86
C LYS A 182 -9.87 -5.19 28.50
N GLU A 183 -9.52 -4.61 27.35
CA GLU A 183 -8.13 -4.27 27.03
C GLU A 183 -7.76 -2.89 27.58
N LYS A 184 -6.65 -2.79 28.33
CA LYS A 184 -6.12 -1.49 28.83
C LYS A 184 -5.58 -0.60 27.71
N PHE A 185 -5.26 -1.19 26.56
CA PHE A 185 -4.72 -0.50 25.39
C PHE A 185 -5.38 -1.09 24.13
N CYS A 186 -5.60 -0.26 23.11
CA CYS A 186 -6.13 -0.71 21.84
C CYS A 186 -5.08 -1.51 21.07
N GLY A 187 -5.34 -2.80 20.79
CA GLY A 187 -4.44 -3.63 19.99
C GLY A 187 -4.18 -3.16 18.55
N THR A 188 -4.96 -2.20 18.03
CA THR A 188 -4.81 -1.68 16.67
C THR A 188 -3.98 -0.40 16.58
N CYS A 189 -4.17 0.55 17.52
CA CYS A 189 -3.47 1.84 17.48
C CYS A 189 -2.54 2.08 18.67
N GLY A 190 -2.53 1.20 19.67
CA GLY A 190 -1.71 1.33 20.88
C GLY A 190 -2.20 2.39 21.88
N ALA A 191 -3.34 3.04 21.62
CA ALA A 191 -3.88 4.05 22.51
C ALA A 191 -4.37 3.44 23.83
N GLU A 192 -4.08 4.10 24.94
CA GLU A 192 -4.56 3.71 26.26
C GLU A 192 -6.08 3.92 26.36
N MET A 193 -6.77 2.90 26.82
CA MET A 193 -8.22 2.89 26.99
C MET A 193 -8.53 3.44 28.38
N ASN A 194 -8.64 4.77 28.49
CA ASN A 194 -9.10 5.41 29.72
C ASN A 194 -10.54 4.97 29.95
N THR A 195 -10.74 4.09 30.94
CA THR A 195 -12.03 3.50 31.30
C THR A 195 -12.87 4.51 32.08
#